data_AF-A0AA88J8Z2-F1
#
_entry.id   AF-A0AA88J8Z2-F1
#
_cell.length_a   1.000
_cell.length_b   1.000
_cell.length_c   1.000
_cell.angle_alpha   90.00
_cell.angle_beta   90.00
_cell.angle_gamma   90.00
#
_symmetry.space_group_name_H-M   'P 1'
#
loop_
_entity.id
_entity.type
_entity.pdbx_description
1 polymer ?
#
loop_
_entity_poly.entity_id
_entity_poly.type
_entity_poly.pdbx_seq_one_letter_code
_entity_poly.pdbx_strand_id
1 'polypeptide(L)'
;MKAVRSKREPRACHPRAKAQIRAHAHYIYKMRRELETDECRAVPGSRLAPLFLLRRVGLEAARLSSLNRRGIITSREISAAMQQLSHRRNAFPMDGA
;
A
#
# COMPACT_ATOMS: atom_id res chain seq x y z
N MET A 1 -9.21 -39.78 -14.28
CA MET A 1 -8.36 -39.10 -15.30
C MET A 1 -7.18 -38.44 -14.60
N LYS A 2 -5.93 -38.80 -14.90
CA LYS A 2 -4.73 -38.18 -14.28
C LYS A 2 -4.31 -36.96 -15.10
N ALA A 3 -4.15 -35.81 -14.44
CA ALA A 3 -3.76 -34.56 -15.09
C ALA A 3 -2.33 -34.65 -15.66
N VAL A 4 -2.21 -34.48 -16.97
CA VAL A 4 -0.93 -34.41 -17.68
C VAL A 4 -0.25 -33.09 -17.29
N ARG A 5 0.72 -33.15 -16.38
CA ARG A 5 1.59 -32.01 -16.09
C ARG A 5 2.45 -31.76 -17.32
N SER A 6 2.20 -30.67 -18.04
CA SER A 6 3.08 -30.24 -19.13
C SER A 6 4.48 -30.00 -18.57
N LYS A 7 5.47 -30.79 -19.00
CA LYS A 7 6.89 -30.55 -18.73
C LYS A 7 7.32 -29.31 -19.51
N ARG A 8 6.98 -28.12 -19.00
CA ARG A 8 7.56 -26.88 -19.49
C ARG A 8 8.94 -26.78 -18.86
N GLU A 9 9.97 -26.91 -19.68
CA GLU A 9 11.33 -26.61 -19.23
C GLU A 9 11.37 -25.19 -18.66
N PRO A 10 12.02 -24.97 -17.51
CA PRO A 10 12.14 -23.63 -16.95
C PRO A 10 12.97 -22.80 -17.92
N ARG A 11 12.30 -21.91 -18.66
CA ARG A 11 12.96 -20.91 -19.50
C ARG A 11 14.03 -20.25 -18.65
N ALA A 12 15.29 -20.34 -19.08
CA ALA A 12 16.41 -19.76 -18.36
C ALA A 12 16.20 -18.24 -18.28
N CYS A 13 15.66 -17.78 -17.15
CA CYS A 13 15.48 -16.35 -16.91
C CYS A 13 16.87 -15.69 -16.86
N HIS A 14 17.01 -14.55 -17.55
CA HIS A 14 18.23 -13.74 -17.53
C HIS A 14 18.69 -13.51 -16.07
N PRO A 15 20.00 -13.54 -15.75
CA PRO A 15 20.51 -13.39 -14.39
C PRO A 15 19.91 -12.19 -13.62
N ARG A 16 19.67 -11.08 -14.34
CA ARG A 16 18.99 -9.88 -13.81
C ARG A 16 17.54 -10.16 -13.37
N ALA A 17 16.77 -10.91 -14.15
CA ALA A 17 15.41 -11.30 -13.78
C ALA A 17 15.39 -12.27 -12.58
N LYS A 18 16.35 -13.20 -12.51
CA LYS A 18 16.52 -14.07 -11.32
C LYS A 18 16.87 -13.26 -10.07
N ALA A 19 17.76 -12.27 -10.20
CA ALA A 19 18.10 -11.37 -9.10
C ALA A 19 16.91 -10.54 -8.63
N GLN A 20 16.10 -10.03 -9.56
CA GLN A 20 14.87 -9.28 -9.23
C GLN A 20 13.83 -10.15 -8.52
N ILE A 21 13.60 -11.38 -8.99
CA ILE A 21 12.69 -12.34 -8.33
C ILE A 21 13.18 -12.66 -6.92
N ARG A 22 14.49 -12.88 -6.73
CA ARG A 22 15.08 -13.13 -5.40
C ARG A 22 14.95 -11.93 -4.47
N ALA A 23 15.25 -10.72 -4.96
CA ALA A 23 15.11 -9.49 -4.18
C ALA A 23 13.65 -9.26 -3.77
N HIS A 24 12.70 -9.52 -4.68
CA HIS A 24 11.27 -9.39 -4.40
C HIS A 24 10.78 -10.45 -3.40
N ALA A 25 11.20 -11.70 -3.55
CA ALA A 25 10.89 -12.77 -2.58
C ALA A 25 11.46 -12.46 -1.19
N HIS A 26 12.68 -11.94 -1.13
CA HIS A 26 13.31 -11.52 0.12
C HIS A 26 12.59 -10.34 0.78
N TYR A 27 12.12 -9.37 -0.01
CA TYR A 27 11.26 -8.28 0.49
C TYR A 27 9.96 -8.80 1.08
N ILE A 28 9.25 -9.70 0.38
CA ILE A 28 8.00 -10.31 0.87
C ILE A 28 8.26 -11.06 2.18
N TYR A 29 9.35 -11.81 2.26
CA TYR A 29 9.72 -12.54 3.48
C TYR A 29 10.01 -11.60 4.65
N LYS A 30 10.81 -10.55 4.45
CA LYS A 30 11.09 -9.55 5.49
C LYS A 30 9.82 -8.86 5.98
N MET A 31 8.99 -8.41 5.04
CA MET A 31 7.70 -7.78 5.35
C MET A 31 6.81 -8.70 6.18
N ARG A 32 6.69 -9.98 5.80
CA ARG A 32 5.90 -10.96 6.57
C ARG A 32 6.48 -11.22 7.94
N ARG A 33 7.81 -11.38 8.04
CA ARG A 33 8.48 -11.64 9.32
C ARG A 33 8.31 -10.49 10.29
N GLU A 34 8.40 -9.25 9.82
CA GLU A 34 8.19 -8.05 10.64
C GLU A 34 6.71 -7.86 10.99
N LEU A 35 5.77 -8.18 10.08
CA LEU A 35 4.32 -8.13 10.32
C LEU A 35 3.73 -9.27 11.16
N GLU A 36 4.42 -10.41 11.30
CA GLU A 36 3.95 -11.55 12.12
C GLU A 36 4.47 -11.46 13.57
N THR A 37 5.55 -10.71 13.83
CA THR A 37 6.01 -10.42 15.20
C THR A 37 5.19 -9.37 15.93
N ASP A 38 4.60 -8.43 15.19
CA ASP A 38 3.54 -7.58 15.71
C ASP A 38 2.23 -8.21 15.28
N GLU A 39 1.33 -8.52 16.21
CA GLU A 39 -0.08 -8.86 15.94
C GLU A 39 -0.77 -7.70 15.18
N CYS A 40 -0.45 -7.52 13.90
CA CYS A 40 -1.15 -6.66 12.98
C CYS A 40 -2.32 -7.47 12.47
N ARG A 41 -3.39 -7.50 13.26
CA ARG A 41 -4.76 -7.89 12.88
C ARG A 41 -5.01 -7.51 11.41
N ALA A 42 -4.78 -8.44 10.50
CA ALA A 42 -5.10 -8.29 9.09
C ALA A 42 -6.62 -8.39 9.01
N VAL A 43 -7.30 -7.28 9.29
CA VAL A 43 -8.67 -7.08 8.81
C VAL A 43 -8.58 -7.34 7.30
N PRO A 44 -9.39 -8.23 6.71
CA PRO A 44 -9.43 -8.41 5.27
C PRO A 44 -10.03 -7.15 4.66
N GLY A 45 -9.23 -6.08 4.62
CA GLY A 45 -9.58 -4.82 4.01
C GLY A 45 -9.67 -5.08 2.53
N SER A 46 -10.91 -5.09 2.02
CA SER A 46 -11.25 -5.02 0.60
C SER A 46 -10.17 -4.30 -0.20
N ARG A 47 -9.78 -4.81 -1.37
CA ARG A 47 -8.79 -4.17 -2.27
C ARG A 47 -9.12 -2.70 -2.59
N LEU A 48 -10.36 -2.28 -2.30
CA LEU A 48 -10.88 -0.92 -2.42
C LEU A 48 -10.48 0.01 -1.26
N ALA A 49 -10.18 -0.51 -0.06
CA ALA A 49 -9.80 0.31 1.09
C ALA A 49 -8.45 1.05 0.89
N PRO A 50 -7.40 0.41 0.33
CA PRO A 50 -6.18 1.11 -0.06
C PRO A 50 -6.42 2.18 -1.13
N LEU A 51 -7.28 1.90 -2.12
CA LEU A 51 -7.61 2.83 -3.21
C LEU A 51 -8.42 4.04 -2.74
N PHE A 52 -9.36 3.83 -1.80
CA PHE A 52 -10.15 4.89 -1.18
C PHE A 52 -9.28 5.86 -0.38
N LEU A 53 -8.34 5.32 0.41
CA LEU A 53 -7.37 6.13 1.15
C LEU A 53 -6.48 6.93 0.20
N LEU A 54 -5.95 6.30 -0.85
CA LEU A 54 -5.14 6.97 -1.86
C LEU A 54 -5.89 8.12 -2.52
N ARG A 55 -7.16 7.92 -2.89
CA ARG A 55 -8.01 8.95 -3.49
C ARG A 55 -8.26 10.12 -2.54
N ARG A 56 -8.56 9.84 -1.26
CA ARG A 56 -8.77 10.90 -0.26
C ARG A 56 -7.51 11.70 0.01
N VAL A 57 -6.38 11.03 0.20
CA VAL A 57 -5.08 11.68 0.42
C VAL A 57 -4.69 12.51 -0.80
N GLY A 58 -4.85 11.98 -2.01
CA GLY A 58 -4.53 12.69 -3.25
C GLY A 58 -5.37 13.94 -3.45
N LEU A 59 -6.68 13.86 -3.22
CA LEU A 59 -7.59 15.01 -3.33
C LEU A 59 -7.23 16.11 -2.33
N GLU A 60 -6.91 15.73 -1.10
CA GLU A 60 -6.60 16.69 -0.06
C GLU A 60 -5.20 17.30 -0.22
N ALA A 61 -4.24 16.51 -0.68
CA ALA A 61 -2.92 17.01 -1.06
C ALA A 61 -3.01 18.00 -2.24
N ALA A 62 -3.86 17.74 -3.23
CA ALA A 62 -4.13 18.66 -4.33
C ALA A 62 -4.77 19.97 -3.84
N ARG A 63 -5.75 19.88 -2.93
CA ARG A 63 -6.36 21.06 -2.29
C ARG A 63 -5.32 21.90 -1.54
N LEU A 64 -4.43 21.26 -0.76
CA LEU A 64 -3.36 21.93 -0.04
C LEU A 64 -2.33 22.58 -0.99
N SER A 65 -1.98 21.91 -2.09
CA SER A 65 -1.08 22.49 -3.11
C SER A 65 -1.69 23.73 -3.77
N SER A 66 -2.98 23.67 -4.10
CA SER A 66 -3.75 24.79 -4.67
C SER A 66 -3.82 25.97 -3.70
N LEU A 67 -4.16 25.74 -2.43
CA LEU A 67 -4.19 26.77 -1.39
C LEU A 67 -2.84 27.45 -1.20
N ASN A 68 -1.77 26.67 -1.26
CA ASN A 68 -0.40 27.18 -1.14
C ASN A 68 0.16 27.76 -2.46
N ARG A 69 -0.64 27.83 -3.53
CA ARG A 69 -0.24 28.31 -4.88
C ARG A 69 1.02 27.65 -5.42
N ARG A 70 1.25 26.37 -5.09
CA ARG A 70 2.48 25.66 -5.46
C ARG A 70 2.42 25.06 -6.86
N GLY A 71 1.23 24.68 -7.33
CA GLY A 71 1.05 24.00 -8.63
C GLY A 71 1.68 22.61 -8.71
N ILE A 72 2.31 22.13 -7.64
CA ILE A 72 3.00 20.85 -7.53
C ILE A 72 2.65 20.22 -6.17
N ILE A 73 2.35 18.93 -6.16
CA ILE A 73 2.12 18.15 -4.94
C ILE A 73 3.47 17.60 -4.47
N THR A 74 3.90 17.98 -3.26
CA THR A 74 5.14 17.51 -2.64
C THR A 74 4.84 16.58 -1.46
N SER A 75 5.89 15.97 -0.89
CA SER A 75 5.78 15.14 0.32
C SER A 75 5.16 15.89 1.51
N ARG A 76 5.31 17.23 1.56
CA ARG A 76 4.72 18.07 2.60
C ARG A 76 3.19 18.08 2.52
N GLU A 77 2.61 18.23 1.32
CA GLU A 77 1.15 18.19 1.14
C GLU A 77 0.59 16.81 1.45
N ILE A 78 1.28 15.75 1.04
CA ILE A 78 0.88 14.37 1.31
C ILE A 78 0.87 14.10 2.83
N SER A 79 1.94 14.50 3.53
CA SER A 79 2.05 14.31 4.98
C SER A 79 0.97 15.08 5.75
N ALA A 80 0.73 16.34 5.37
CA ALA A 80 -0.32 17.16 5.97
C ALA A 80 -1.72 16.61 5.69
N ALA A 81 -1.99 16.16 4.46
CA ALA A 81 -3.26 15.52 4.10
C ALA A 81 -3.50 14.24 4.92
N MET A 82 -2.48 13.39 5.07
CA MET A 82 -2.56 12.19 5.90
C MET A 82 -2.85 12.52 7.37
N GLN A 83 -2.17 13.54 7.94
CA GLN A 83 -2.42 14.00 9.31
C GLN A 83 -3.86 14.51 9.48
N GLN A 84 -4.36 15.33 8.56
CA GLN A 84 -5.73 15.84 8.62
C GLN A 84 -6.78 14.72 8.53
N LEU A 85 -6.55 13.75 7.65
CA LEU A 85 -7.45 12.61 7.46
C LEU A 85 -7.41 11.63 8.64
N SER A 86 -6.26 11.45 9.30
CA SER A 86 -6.16 10.63 10.51
C SER A 86 -6.82 11.32 11.72
N HIS A 87 -6.66 12.63 11.86
CA HIS A 87 -7.30 13.40 12.94
C HIS A 87 -8.82 13.46 12.78
N ARG A 88 -9.34 13.63 11.56
CA ARG A 88 -10.80 13.57 11.31
C ARG A 88 -11.41 12.21 11.62
N ARG A 89 -10.65 11.12 11.53
CA ARG A 89 -11.10 9.78 11.92
C ARG A 89 -11.20 9.62 13.45
N ASN A 90 -10.39 10.36 14.20
CA ASN A 90 -10.38 10.40 15.66
C ASN A 90 -11.24 11.53 16.26
N ALA A 91 -11.77 12.42 15.43
CA ALA A 91 -12.59 13.56 15.84
C ALA A 91 -14.11 13.26 15.83
N PHE A 92 -14.51 12.02 15.53
CA PHE A 92 -15.86 11.57 15.83
C PHE A 92 -15.92 11.22 17.32
N PRO A 93 -16.63 11.98 18.17
CA PRO A 93 -17.03 11.44 19.46
C PRO A 93 -17.83 10.18 19.17
N MET A 94 -17.50 9.09 19.87
CA MET A 94 -18.38 7.92 19.96
C MET A 94 -19.59 8.30 20.81
N ASP A 95 -20.41 9.24 20.34
CA ASP A 95 -21.69 9.56 20.94
C ASP A 95 -22.77 8.80 20.18
N GLY A 96 -23.27 7.76 20.86
CA GLY A 96 -24.68 7.38 20.86
C GLY A 96 -25.26 6.73 19.61
N ALA A 97 -25.31 5.39 19.63
CA ALA A 97 -26.53 4.60 19.45
C ALA A 97 -26.26 3.13 19.82
#